data_AF-A0A3D0R4C8-F1
#
_entry.id   AF-A0A3D0R4C8-F1
#
_cell.length_a   1.000
_cell.length_b   1.000
_cell.length_c   1.000
_cell.angle_alpha   90.00
_cell.angle_beta   90.00
_cell.angle_gamma   90.00
#
_symmetry.space_group_name_H-M   'P 1'
#
loop_
_entity.id
_entity.type
_entity.pdbx_description
1 polymer ?
#
loop_
_entity_poly.entity_id
_entity_poly.type
_entity_poly.pdbx_seq_one_letter_code
_entity_poly.pdbx_strand_id
1 'polypeptide(L)' 'MKLSVIFEQLLNQQPLSSQQMSFMMQHCLSGKLTQAQLAAFLVLMRAKGERVEELTIAAQLMRHFAT' A
#
# COMPACT_ATOMS: atom_id res chain seq x y z
N MET A 1 -9.81 0.46 8.54
CA MET A 1 -10.14 0.84 7.14
C MET A 1 -10.50 -0.40 6.34
N LYS A 2 -11.32 -0.28 5.28
CA LYS A 2 -11.61 -1.40 4.37
C LYS A 2 -10.61 -1.39 3.21
N LEU A 3 -10.10 -2.57 2.83
CA LEU A 3 -9.19 -2.75 1.69
C LEU A 3 -9.79 -2.29 0.37
N SER A 4 -11.09 -2.53 0.15
CA SER A 4 -11.80 -2.14 -1.07
C SER A 4 -11.73 -0.64 -1.35
N VAL A 5 -11.86 0.20 -0.31
CA VAL A 5 -11.81 1.66 -0.43
C VAL A 5 -10.43 2.13 -0.88
N ILE A 6 -9.36 1.48 -0.40
CA ILE A 6 -7.99 1.80 -0.79
C ILE A 6 -7.75 1.42 -2.26
N PHE A 7 -8.25 0.25 -2.68
CA PHE A 7 -8.14 -0.16 -4.08
C PHE A 7 -8.93 0.75 -5.03
N GLU A 8 -10.14 1.17 -4.66
CA GLU A 8 -10.91 2.16 -5.43
C GLU A 8 -10.19 3.50 -5.54
N GLN A 9 -9.56 3.97 -4.46
CA GLN A 9 -8.76 5.19 -4.47
C GLN A 9 -7.55 5.06 -5.41
N LEU A 10 -6.85 3.93 -5.35
CA LEU A 10 -5.71 3.64 -6.24
C LEU A 10 -6.13 3.50 -7.71
N LEU A 11 -7.30 2.90 -7.99
CA LEU A 11 -7.89 2.83 -9.33
C LEU A 11 -8.17 4.24 -9.90
N ASN A 12 -8.61 5.16 -9.05
CA ASN A 12 -8.82 6.56 -9.41
C ASN A 12 -7.53 7.40 -9.44
N GLN A 13 -6.35 6.76 -9.37
CA GLN A 13 -5.03 7.39 -9.35
C GLN A 13 -4.85 8.42 -8.23
N GLN A 14 -5.63 8.31 -7.16
CA GLN A 14 -5.54 9.21 -6.02
C GLN A 14 -4.40 8.76 -5.09
N PRO A 15 -3.57 9.69 -4.58
CA PRO A 15 -2.47 9.36 -3.69
C PRO A 15 -3.01 8.82 -2.36
N LEU A 16 -2.25 7.94 -1.72
CA LEU A 16 -2.60 7.43 -0.39
C LEU A 16 -2.11 8.39 0.69
N SER A 17 -2.93 8.63 1.71
CA SER A 17 -2.45 9.33 2.90
C SER A 17 -1.51 8.43 3.71
N SER A 18 -0.70 9.03 4.59
CA SER A 18 0.27 8.29 5.40
C SER A 18 -0.34 7.15 6.21
N GLN A 19 -1.55 7.35 6.75
CA GLN A 19 -2.28 6.32 7.49
C GLN A 19 -2.75 5.18 6.58
N GLN A 20 -3.21 5.50 5.36
CA GLN A 20 -3.69 4.50 4.40
C GLN A 20 -2.54 3.64 3.88
N MET A 21 -1.42 4.28 3.54
CA MET A 21 -0.20 3.59 3.13
C MET A 21 0.33 2.69 4.25
N SER A 22 0.30 3.19 5.50
CA SER A 22 0.73 2.40 6.64
C SER A 22 -0.14 1.18 6.89
N PHE A 23 -1.46 1.38 6.82
CA PHE A 23 -2.43 0.29 6.92
C PHE A 23 -2.20 -0.77 5.84
N MET A 24 -2.05 -0.36 4.58
CA MET A 24 -1.78 -1.29 3.48
C MET A 24 -0.47 -2.06 3.68
N MET A 25 0.61 -1.36 3.99
CA MET A 25 1.93 -1.97 4.17
C MET A 25 1.95 -2.93 5.36
N GLN A 26 1.29 -2.60 6.48
CA GLN A 26 1.14 -3.54 7.60
C GLN A 26 0.40 -4.81 7.19
N HIS A 27 -0.70 -4.69 6.46
CA HIS A 27 -1.45 -5.86 5.96
C HIS A 27 -0.63 -6.68 4.95
N CYS A 28 0.15 -6.02 4.10
CA CYS A 28 1.04 -6.65 3.13
C CYS A 28 2.16 -7.43 3.83
N LEU A 29 2.90 -6.77 4.72
CA LEU A 29 4.05 -7.36 5.42
C LEU A 29 3.64 -8.43 6.45
N SER A 30 2.43 -8.33 7.01
CA SER A 30 1.87 -9.36 7.92
C SER A 30 1.30 -10.58 7.19
N GLY A 31 1.35 -10.63 5.85
CA GLY A 31 0.77 -11.73 5.06
C GLY A 31 -0.76 -11.81 5.10
N LYS A 32 -1.45 -10.70 5.44
CA LYS A 32 -2.93 -10.65 5.54
C LYS A 32 -3.60 -10.36 4.19
N LEU A 33 -2.83 -10.09 3.14
CA LEU A 33 -3.32 -9.92 1.78
C LEU A 33 -3.33 -11.25 1.05
N THR A 34 -4.40 -11.51 0.30
CA THR A 34 -4.39 -12.60 -0.69
C THR A 34 -3.42 -12.28 -1.83
N GLN A 35 -2.97 -13.31 -2.54
CA GLN A 35 -2.08 -13.15 -3.71
C GLN A 35 -2.67 -12.18 -4.76
N ALA A 36 -3.98 -12.28 -5.02
CA ALA A 36 -4.66 -11.39 -5.96
C ALA A 36 -4.67 -9.93 -5.50
N GLN A 37 -4.89 -9.69 -4.20
CA GLN A 37 -4.86 -8.34 -3.63
C GLN A 37 -3.44 -7.75 -3.62
N LEU A 38 -2.43 -8.57 -3.33
CA LEU A 38 -1.04 -8.15 -3.39
C LEU A 38 -0.64 -7.75 -4.81
N ALA A 39 -0.97 -8.59 -5.80
CA ALA A 39 -0.73 -8.29 -7.21
C ALA A 39 -1.45 -7.00 -7.64
N ALA A 40 -2.74 -6.85 -7.28
CA ALA A 40 -3.50 -5.64 -7.57
C ALA A 40 -2.85 -4.39 -6.94
N PHE A 41 -2.41 -4.49 -5.67
CA PHE A 41 -1.77 -3.37 -4.98
C PHE A 41 -0.51 -2.91 -5.70
N LEU A 42 0.38 -3.85 -6.04
CA LEU A 42 1.64 -3.55 -6.72
C LEU A 42 1.42 -2.96 -8.13
N VAL A 43 0.50 -3.53 -8.89
CA VAL A 43 0.16 -3.04 -10.24
C VAL A 43 -0.45 -1.65 -10.19
N LEU A 44 -1.38 -1.40 -9.26
CA LEU A 44 -2.03 -0.10 -9.13
C LEU A 44 -1.07 0.98 -8.62
N MET A 45 -0.17 0.66 -7.69
CA MET A 45 0.88 1.58 -7.24
C MET A 45 1.79 1.98 -8.41
N ARG A 46 2.20 1.02 -9.25
CA ARG A 46 2.98 1.29 -10.46
C ARG A 46 2.19 2.12 -11.48
N ALA A 47 0.92 1.79 -11.71
CA ALA A 47 0.08 2.48 -12.68
C ALA A 47 -0.23 3.93 -12.29
N LYS A 48 -0.43 4.20 -10.99
CA LYS A 48 -0.62 5.56 -10.44
C LYS A 48 0.65 6.42 -10.57
N GLY A 49 1.82 5.79 -10.46
CA GLY A 49 3.07 6.49 -10.21
C GLY A 49 3.26 6.69 -8.70
N GLU A 50 4.31 6.07 -8.17
CA GLU A 50 4.66 6.09 -6.76
C GLU A 50 5.18 7.47 -6.35
N ARG A 51 4.68 7.99 -5.23
CA ARG A 51 5.17 9.27 -4.67
C ARG A 51 6.27 9.03 -3.64
N VAL A 52 7.14 10.02 -3.47
CA VAL A 52 8.22 9.98 -2.48
C VAL A 52 7.69 9.75 -1.07
N GLU A 53 6.57 10.39 -0.71
CA GLU A 53 5.94 10.22 0.61
C GLU A 53 5.50 8.77 0.84
N GLU A 54 4.88 8.13 -0.16
CA GLU A 54 4.40 6.76 -0.09
C GLU A 54 5.56 5.76 0.05
N LEU A 55 6.62 5.96 -0.75
CA LEU A 55 7.83 5.13 -0.71
C LEU A 55 8.58 5.28 0.62
N THR A 56 8.63 6.50 1.18
CA THR A 56 9.28 6.76 2.47
C THR A 56 8.59 5.98 3.59
N ILE A 57 7.26 6.01 3.63
CA ILE A 57 6.46 5.29 4.63
C ILE A 57 6.59 3.78 4.45
N ALA A 58 6.57 3.30 3.19
CA ALA A 58 6.79 1.89 2.89
C ALA A 58 8.14 1.40 3.43
N ALA A 59 9.22 2.15 3.15
CA ALA A 59 10.56 1.82 3.61
C ALA A 59 10.67 1.84 5.15
N GLN A 60 10.05 2.82 5.81
CA GLN A 60 10.00 2.89 7.28
C GLN A 60 9.33 1.65 7.88
N LEU A 61 8.20 1.21 7.31
CA LEU A 61 7.49 0.03 7.79
C LEU A 61 8.24 -1.26 7.51
N MET A 62 8.86 -1.40 6.34
CA MET A 62 9.72 -2.55 6.04
C MET A 62 10.85 -2.66 7.06
N ARG A 63 11.46 -1.54 7.46
CA ARG A 63 12.49 -1.53 8.50
C ARG A 63 11.94 -1.95 9.86
N HIS A 64 10.75 -1.46 10.23
CA HIS A 64 10.11 -1.81 11.49
C HIS A 64 9.77 -3.31 11.58
N PHE A 65 9.29 -3.92 10.48
CA PHE A 65 8.96 -5.35 10.44
C PHE A 65 10.16 -6.28 10.39
N ALA A 66 11.35 -5.77 10.05
CA ALA A 66 12.59 -6.56 9.98
C ALA A 66 13.30 -6.68 11.34
N THR A 67 12.77 -6.07 12.41
CA THR A 67 13.32 -6.11 13.77
C THR A 67 12.49 -7.05 14.62
#